data_AF-A0A8T6VH39-F1
#
_entry.id   AF-A0A8T6VH39-F1
#
_cell.length_a   1.000
_cell.length_b   1.000
_cell.length_c   1.000
_cell.angle_alpha   90.00
_cell.angle_beta   90.00
_cell.angle_gamma   90.00
#
_symmetry.space_group_name_H-M   'P 1'
#
loop_
_entity.id
_entity.type
_entity.pdbx_description
1 polymer ?
#
loop_
_entity_poly.entity_id
_entity_poly.type
_entity_poly.pdbx_seq_one_letter_code
_entity_poly.pdbx_strand_id
1 'polypeptide(L)'
;NEIKLGIPIPYPGDCILQQLVGTLNAREIASTGEFYRPETLLQMEMVDQILPLNQVLPTAIEKAKLLGALPHKTFGMIKCNRVERVEAEILERLAEKEEFFIECWFSDEARKRLKEAIEKF
;
A
#
# COMPACT_ATOMS: atom_id res chain seq x y z
N ASN A 1 -8.55 2.65 -3.26
CA ASN A 1 -9.97 3.06 -3.54
C ASN A 1 -10.40 4.32 -2.79
N GLU A 2 -9.47 4.97 -2.08
CA GLU A 2 -9.63 6.09 -1.16
C GLU A 2 -10.29 7.29 -1.85
N ILE A 3 -9.88 7.61 -3.08
CA ILE A 3 -10.45 8.74 -3.84
C ILE A 3 -11.96 8.61 -4.08
N LYS A 4 -12.49 7.38 -4.19
CA LYS A 4 -13.94 7.15 -4.33
C LYS A 4 -14.71 7.51 -3.05
N LEU A 5 -14.02 7.49 -1.90
CA LEU A 5 -14.53 7.88 -0.59
C LEU A 5 -14.28 9.37 -0.28
N GLY A 6 -13.67 10.13 -1.20
CA GLY A 6 -13.38 11.55 -1.01
C GLY A 6 -12.19 11.82 -0.09
N ILE A 7 -11.30 10.84 0.08
CA ILE A 7 -10.10 10.96 0.91
C ILE A 7 -8.85 10.61 0.09
N PRO A 8 -7.71 11.25 0.35
CA PRO A 8 -6.45 10.87 -0.28
C PRO A 8 -5.92 9.55 0.33
N ILE A 9 -5.03 8.88 -0.39
CA ILE A 9 -4.23 7.80 0.20
C ILE A 9 -3.34 8.43 1.30
N PRO A 10 -3.27 7.84 2.52
CA PRO A 10 -2.33 8.30 3.53
C PRO A 10 -0.91 8.37 2.98
N TYR A 11 -0.16 9.42 3.33
CA TYR A 11 1.14 9.70 2.71
C TYR A 11 2.15 8.52 2.76
N PRO A 12 2.29 7.77 3.88
CA PRO A 12 3.11 6.56 3.88
C PRO A 12 2.64 5.52 2.86
N GLY A 13 1.32 5.35 2.71
CA GLY A 13 0.74 4.43 1.72
C GLY A 13 1.06 4.84 0.29
N ASP A 14 0.99 6.14 -0.02
CA ASP A 14 1.34 6.66 -1.34
C ASP A 14 2.84 6.49 -1.67
N CYS A 15 3.72 6.80 -0.71
CA CYS A 15 5.17 6.59 -0.86
C CYS A 15 5.51 5.11 -1.12
N ILE A 16 4.90 4.19 -0.36
CA ILE A 16 5.11 2.75 -0.55
C ILE A 16 4.52 2.26 -1.87
N LEU A 17 3.34 2.74 -2.27
CA LEU A 17 2.74 2.42 -3.56
C LEU A 17 3.66 2.82 -4.71
N GLN A 18 4.20 4.04 -4.68
CA GLN A 18 5.18 4.51 -5.67
C GLN A 18 6.45 3.66 -5.68
N GLN A 19 6.96 3.25 -4.52
CA GLN A 19 8.12 2.37 -4.42
C GLN A 19 7.87 0.98 -5.01
N LEU A 20 6.65 0.44 -4.85
CA LEU A 20 6.30 -0.90 -5.30
C LEU A 20 6.04 -0.97 -6.80
N VAL A 21 5.18 -0.10 -7.32
CA VAL A 21 4.67 -0.24 -8.70
C VAL A 21 5.21 0.82 -9.67
N GLY A 22 6.05 1.73 -9.17
CA GLY A 22 6.56 2.88 -9.93
C GLY A 22 5.53 4.00 -10.10
N THR A 23 6.02 5.17 -10.55
CA THR A 23 5.23 6.41 -10.61
C THR A 23 3.99 6.32 -11.50
N LEU A 24 4.08 5.64 -12.66
CA LEU A 24 2.96 5.58 -13.62
C LEU A 24 1.78 4.78 -13.08
N ASN A 25 2.05 3.56 -12.56
CA ASN A 25 1.01 2.72 -11.99
C ASN A 25 0.47 3.33 -10.69
N ALA A 26 1.33 3.88 -9.83
CA ALA A 26 0.90 4.51 -8.59
C ALA A 26 -0.05 5.69 -8.85
N ARG A 27 0.25 6.55 -9.83
CA ARG A 27 -0.63 7.65 -10.22
C ARG A 27 -1.99 7.15 -10.68
N GLU A 28 -2.03 6.12 -11.53
CA GLU A 28 -3.28 5.53 -12.03
C GLU A 28 -4.12 4.95 -10.88
N ILE A 29 -3.49 4.17 -10.00
CA ILE A 29 -4.15 3.55 -8.84
C ILE A 29 -4.71 4.62 -7.91
N ALA A 30 -3.93 5.65 -7.58
CA ALA A 30 -4.33 6.74 -6.69
C ALA A 30 -5.45 7.61 -7.27
N SER A 31 -5.43 7.86 -8.58
CA SER A 31 -6.38 8.75 -9.25
C SER A 31 -7.71 8.07 -9.58
N THR A 32 -7.70 6.75 -9.81
CA THR A 32 -8.92 6.01 -10.19
C THR A 32 -9.57 5.32 -9.01
N GLY A 33 -8.77 4.86 -8.04
CA GLY A 33 -9.25 4.06 -6.93
C GLY A 33 -9.93 2.76 -7.36
N GLU A 34 -9.56 2.20 -8.51
CA GLU A 34 -10.12 0.96 -9.04
C GLU A 34 -9.63 -0.28 -8.30
N PHE A 35 -10.41 -1.36 -8.43
CA PHE A 35 -9.99 -2.69 -7.99
C PHE A 35 -9.39 -3.45 -9.18
N TYR A 36 -8.24 -4.07 -8.94
CA TYR A 36 -7.49 -4.78 -9.96
C TYR A 36 -7.63 -6.29 -9.77
N ARG A 37 -7.64 -7.02 -10.89
CA ARG A 37 -7.58 -8.49 -10.86
C ARG A 37 -6.18 -8.96 -10.46
N PRO A 38 -6.03 -10.15 -9.85
CA PRO A 38 -4.74 -10.67 -9.44
C PRO A 38 -3.68 -10.67 -10.54
N GLU A 39 -4.06 -10.98 -11.79
CA GLU A 39 -3.15 -11.03 -12.94
C GLU A 39 -2.56 -9.65 -13.25
N THR A 40 -3.38 -8.60 -13.12
CA THR A 40 -2.93 -7.21 -13.32
C THR A 40 -2.02 -6.78 -12.18
N LEU A 41 -2.33 -7.16 -10.94
CA LEU A 41 -1.47 -6.86 -9.78
C LEU A 41 -0.09 -7.52 -9.90
N LEU A 42 -0.03 -8.73 -10.45
CA LEU A 42 1.24 -9.42 -10.72
C LEU A 42 2.04 -8.71 -11.82
N GLN A 43 1.39 -8.28 -12.90
CA GLN A 43 2.03 -7.49 -13.97
C GLN A 43 2.58 -6.14 -13.49
N MET A 44 1.91 -5.53 -12.49
CA MET A 44 2.35 -4.29 -11.85
C MET A 44 3.42 -4.52 -10.78
N GLU A 45 3.81 -5.77 -10.50
CA GLU A 45 4.71 -6.16 -9.41
C GLU A 45 4.19 -5.78 -8.01
N MET A 46 2.89 -5.54 -7.87
CA MET A 46 2.25 -5.26 -6.58
C MET A 46 2.10 -6.53 -5.73
N VAL A 47 2.07 -7.70 -6.36
CA VAL A 47 2.11 -9.02 -5.71
C VAL A 47 3.20 -9.88 -6.33
N ASP A 48 3.88 -10.68 -5.52
CA ASP A 48 4.97 -11.54 -5.98
C ASP A 48 4.48 -12.82 -6.70
N GLN A 49 3.28 -13.30 -6.37
CA GLN A 49 2.77 -14.58 -6.85
C GLN A 49 1.24 -14.67 -6.78
N ILE A 50 0.64 -15.39 -7.73
CA ILE A 50 -0.79 -15.76 -7.72
C ILE A 50 -0.90 -17.27 -7.45
N LEU A 51 -1.79 -17.64 -6.53
CA LEU A 51 -2.00 -19.02 -6.10
C LEU A 51 -3.50 -19.32 -5.95
N PRO A 52 -3.91 -20.60 -6.04
CA PRO A 52 -5.21 -21.03 -5.55
C PRO A 52 -5.38 -20.64 -4.07
N LEU A 53 -6.60 -20.26 -3.68
CA LEU A 53 -6.89 -19.74 -2.32
C LEU A 53 -6.40 -20.68 -1.20
N ASN A 54 -6.57 -21.99 -1.38
CA ASN A 54 -6.13 -23.01 -0.40
C ASN A 54 -4.61 -23.19 -0.30
N GLN A 55 -3.83 -22.61 -1.21
CA GLN A 55 -2.36 -22.66 -1.23
C GLN A 55 -1.71 -21.37 -0.72
N VAL A 56 -2.44 -20.25 -0.65
CA VAL A 56 -1.91 -18.95 -0.22
C VAL A 56 -1.24 -19.06 1.16
N LEU A 57 -1.94 -19.59 2.17
CA LEU A 57 -1.42 -19.69 3.53
C LEU A 57 -0.26 -20.70 3.65
N PRO A 58 -0.36 -21.95 3.15
CA PRO A 58 0.77 -22.88 3.16
C PRO A 58 2.04 -22.30 2.53
N THR A 59 1.94 -21.72 1.32
CA THR A 59 3.11 -21.15 0.63
C THR A 59 3.67 -19.92 1.35
N ALA A 60 2.83 -19.07 1.94
CA ALA A 60 3.30 -17.93 2.74
C ALA A 60 4.08 -18.38 3.98
N ILE A 61 3.64 -19.44 4.67
CA ILE A 61 4.35 -20.03 5.81
C ILE A 61 5.71 -20.59 5.38
N GLU A 62 5.77 -21.30 4.26
CA GLU A 62 7.03 -21.81 3.72
C GLU A 62 8.00 -20.67 3.38
N LYS A 63 7.51 -19.62 2.72
CA LYS A 63 8.31 -18.42 2.42
C LYS A 63 8.84 -17.76 3.69
N ALA A 64 8.01 -17.61 4.72
CA ALA A 64 8.42 -17.05 6.00
C ALA A 64 9.50 -17.90 6.68
N LYS A 65 9.38 -19.23 6.65
CA LYS A 65 10.42 -20.16 7.16
C LYS A 65 11.73 -20.01 6.41
N LEU A 66 11.69 -19.92 5.07
CA LEU A 66 12.87 -19.71 4.25
C LEU A 66 13.58 -18.40 4.61
N LEU A 67 12.83 -17.30 4.75
CA LEU A 67 13.39 -16.01 5.17
C LEU A 67 13.93 -16.05 6.60
N GLY A 68 13.23 -16.71 7.52
CA GLY A 68 13.63 -16.83 8.93
C GLY A 68 14.88 -17.67 9.15
N ALA A 69 15.22 -18.56 8.21
CA ALA A 69 16.45 -19.36 8.22
C ALA A 69 17.69 -18.59 7.70
N LEU A 70 17.52 -17.42 7.09
CA LEU A 70 18.63 -16.59 6.61
C LEU A 70 19.38 -15.93 7.78
N PRO A 71 20.65 -15.53 7.62
CA PRO A 71 21.37 -14.76 8.63
C PRO A 71 20.67 -13.42 8.94
N HIS A 72 20.11 -13.29 10.14
CA HIS A 72 19.20 -12.19 10.50
C HIS A 72 19.83 -10.82 10.34
N LYS A 73 21.09 -10.65 10.78
CA LYS A 73 21.81 -9.36 10.67
C LYS A 73 21.98 -8.94 9.20
N THR A 74 22.35 -9.87 8.33
CA THR A 74 22.55 -9.61 6.91
C THR A 74 21.23 -9.31 6.21
N PHE A 75 20.20 -10.11 6.46
CA PHE A 75 18.87 -9.87 5.91
C PHE A 75 18.29 -8.52 6.38
N GLY A 76 18.47 -8.19 7.66
CA GLY A 76 18.06 -6.90 8.23
C GLY A 76 18.74 -5.72 7.54
N MET A 77 20.06 -5.80 7.29
CA MET A 77 20.79 -4.75 6.56
C MET A 77 20.30 -4.62 5.11
N ILE A 78 20.06 -5.74 4.42
CA ILE A 78 19.50 -5.73 3.06
C ILE A 78 18.14 -5.04 3.05
N LYS A 79 17.27 -5.33 4.03
CA LYS A 79 15.97 -4.67 4.15
C LYS A 79 16.14 -3.17 4.44
N CYS A 80 17.01 -2.81 5.37
CA CYS A 80 17.30 -1.41 5.74
C CYS A 80 17.67 -0.59 4.51
N ASN A 81 18.67 -1.02 3.75
CA ASN A 81 19.13 -0.33 2.54
C ASN A 81 18.02 -0.16 1.48
N ARG A 82 17.02 -1.05 1.47
CA ARG A 82 15.88 -0.96 0.52
C ARG A 82 14.83 0.05 0.95
N VAL A 83 14.68 0.33 2.25
CA VAL A 83 13.57 1.13 2.79
C VAL A 83 14.02 2.48 3.38
N GLU A 84 15.29 2.64 3.70
CA GLU A 84 15.81 3.85 4.38
C GLU A 84 15.48 5.15 3.62
N ARG A 85 15.53 5.12 2.28
CA ARG A 85 15.22 6.31 1.46
C ARG A 85 13.75 6.71 1.58
N VAL A 86 12.83 5.74 1.49
CA VAL A 86 11.39 6.02 1.59
C VAL A 86 11.01 6.39 3.02
N GLU A 87 11.66 5.77 4.00
CA GLU A 87 11.44 6.07 5.42
C GLU A 87 11.84 7.51 5.73
N ALA A 88 13.01 7.96 5.27
CA ALA A 88 13.45 9.34 5.43
C ALA A 88 12.48 10.34 4.78
N GLU A 89 12.03 10.06 3.55
CA GLU A 89 11.07 10.89 2.83
C GLU A 89 9.70 10.97 3.54
N ILE A 90 9.25 9.86 4.13
CA ILE A 90 8.04 9.83 4.94
C ILE A 90 8.24 10.69 6.19
N LEU A 91 9.29 10.44 6.98
CA LEU A 91 9.54 11.13 8.24
C LEU A 91 9.70 12.65 8.07
N GLU A 92 10.28 13.10 6.96
CA GLU A 92 10.45 14.54 6.67
C GLU A 92 9.11 15.27 6.51
N ARG A 93 8.10 14.62 5.92
CA ARG A 93 6.86 15.30 5.50
C ARG A 93 5.60 14.78 6.19
N LEU A 94 5.71 13.74 7.02
CA LEU A 94 4.55 13.04 7.58
C LEU A 94 3.59 14.00 8.30
N ALA A 95 4.11 14.87 9.16
CA ALA A 95 3.29 15.77 9.96
C ALA A 95 2.41 16.71 9.10
N GLU A 96 3.00 17.35 8.08
CA GLU A 96 2.27 18.22 7.15
C GLU A 96 1.21 17.42 6.38
N LYS A 97 1.57 16.22 5.89
CA LYS A 97 0.66 15.41 5.07
C LYS A 97 -0.47 14.79 5.88
N GLU A 98 -0.23 14.45 7.15
CA GLU A 98 -1.26 13.97 8.07
C GLU A 98 -2.29 15.05 8.39
N GLU A 99 -1.86 16.30 8.58
CA GLU A 99 -2.79 17.42 8.80
C GLU A 99 -3.75 17.56 7.62
N PHE A 100 -3.23 17.56 6.38
CA PHE A 100 -4.05 17.59 5.18
C PHE A 100 -4.99 16.37 5.04
N PHE A 101 -4.49 15.17 5.36
CA PHE A 101 -5.32 13.96 5.36
C PHE A 101 -6.50 14.08 6.34
N ILE A 102 -6.25 14.60 7.55
CA ILE A 102 -7.27 14.81 8.58
C ILE A 102 -8.32 15.83 8.10
N GLU A 103 -7.90 16.92 7.48
CA GLU A 103 -8.82 17.90 6.88
C GLU A 103 -9.74 17.27 5.84
N CYS A 104 -9.19 16.48 4.90
CA CYS A 104 -9.99 15.75 3.92
C CYS A 104 -10.95 14.76 4.58
N TRP A 105 -10.47 13.99 5.57
CA TRP A 105 -11.26 12.98 6.28
C TRP A 105 -12.50 13.59 6.96
N PHE A 106 -12.36 14.77 7.55
CA PHE A 106 -13.46 15.45 8.22
C PHE A 106 -14.29 16.37 7.33
N SER A 107 -13.98 16.47 6.03
CA SER A 107 -14.78 17.22 5.08
C SER A 107 -16.21 16.68 4.96
N ASP A 108 -17.15 17.56 4.60
CA ASP A 108 -18.55 17.17 4.40
C ASP A 108 -18.70 16.16 3.25
N GLU A 109 -17.88 16.29 2.20
CA GLU A 109 -17.87 15.36 1.08
C GLU A 109 -17.45 13.94 1.53
N ALA A 110 -16.32 13.82 2.21
CA ALA A 110 -15.83 12.53 2.71
C ALA A 110 -16.83 11.90 3.67
N ARG A 111 -17.37 12.66 4.63
CA ARG A 111 -18.39 12.17 5.57
C ARG A 111 -19.65 11.66 4.88
N LYS A 112 -20.10 12.33 3.82
CA LYS A 112 -21.26 11.89 3.03
C LYS A 112 -20.96 10.59 2.29
N ARG A 113 -19.84 10.53 1.56
CA ARG A 113 -19.42 9.33 0.80
C ARG A 113 -19.17 8.12 1.70
N LEU A 114 -18.56 8.33 2.88
CA LEU A 114 -18.34 7.28 3.86
C LEU A 114 -19.65 6.70 4.39
N LYS A 115 -20.66 7.54 4.66
CA LYS A 115 -22.00 7.06 5.06
C LYS A 115 -22.64 6.21 3.95
N GLU A 116 -22.62 6.70 2.71
CA GLU A 116 -23.14 5.96 1.55
C GLU A 116 -22.41 4.64 1.30
N ALA A 117 -21.10 4.58 1.60
CA ALA A 117 -20.31 3.37 1.48
C ALA A 117 -20.71 2.34 2.55
N ILE A 118 -20.88 2.76 3.81
CA ILE A 118 -21.29 1.89 4.92
C ILE A 118 -22.65 1.23 4.64
N GLU A 119 -23.59 1.94 4.00
CA GLU A 119 -24.90 1.38 3.65
C GLU A 119 -24.85 0.27 2.58
N LYS A 120 -23.72 0.15 1.84
CA LYS A 120 -23.52 -0.83 0.77
C LYS A 120 -22.72 -2.06 1.20
N PHE A 121 -22.17 -2.07 2.41
CA PHE A 121 -21.46 -3.21 3.02
C PHE A 121 -22.39 -3.98 3.94
#